data_AF-A0A2V8N9U7-F1
#
_entry.id   AF-A0A2V8N9U7-F1
#
_cell.length_a   1.000
_cell.length_b   1.000
_cell.length_c   1.000
_cell.angle_alpha   90.00
_cell.angle_beta   90.00
_cell.angle_gamma   90.00
#
_symmetry.space_group_name_H-M   'P 1'
#
loop_
_entity.id
_entity.type
_entity.pdbx_description
1 polymer ?
#
loop_
_entity_poly.entity_id
_entity_poly.type
_entity_poly.pdbx_seq_one_letter_code
_entity_poly.pdbx_strand_id
1 'polypeptide(L)'
;MIRPRAVIPSHANEVATTGGIVTAGSRTARFIDLLSSGAPPLHDVRDDVRDSLVPRRKIKIPVYTPRSGVTMEFDSHAGCRAGCR
;
A
#
# COMPACT_ATOMS: atom_id res chain seq x y z
N MET A 1 -15.62 6.94 -3.95
CA MET A 1 -14.30 6.28 -3.94
C MET A 1 -13.52 6.74 -2.70
N ILE A 2 -12.97 5.81 -1.93
CA ILE A 2 -12.20 6.11 -0.71
C ILE A 2 -10.73 6.36 -1.08
N ARG A 3 -10.10 7.37 -0.47
CA ARG A 3 -8.66 7.67 -0.60
C ARG A 3 -8.02 7.71 0.79
N PRO A 4 -7.46 6.59 1.27
CA PRO A 4 -6.90 6.53 2.62
C PRO A 4 -5.60 7.35 2.71
N ARG A 5 -5.30 7.86 3.91
CA ARG A 5 -4.02 8.52 4.20
C ARG A 5 -2.85 7.55 4.32
N ALA A 6 -3.11 6.33 4.79
CA ALA A 6 -2.15 5.22 4.86
C ALA A 6 -2.91 3.89 4.92
N VAL A 7 -2.21 2.78 4.69
CA VAL A 7 -2.80 1.42 4.74
C VAL A 7 -1.88 0.44 5.46
N ILE A 8 -2.50 -0.55 6.12
CA ILE A 8 -1.81 -1.67 6.79
C ILE A 8 -2.36 -2.98 6.21
N PRO A 9 -1.70 -3.60 5.21
CA PRO A 9 -2.12 -4.89 4.69
C PRO A 9 -1.87 -5.98 5.73
N SER A 10 -2.94 -6.64 6.16
CA SER A 10 -2.93 -7.80 7.06
C SER A 10 -3.83 -8.90 6.49
N HIS A 11 -3.74 -10.11 7.05
CA HIS A 11 -4.55 -11.26 6.63
C HIS A 11 -4.48 -11.56 5.11
N ALA A 12 -3.31 -11.38 4.48
CA ALA A 12 -3.10 -11.71 3.07
C ALA A 12 -3.17 -13.22 2.75
N ASN A 13 -3.42 -14.05 3.78
CA ASN A 13 -3.37 -15.52 3.76
C ASN A 13 -2.03 -16.06 3.24
N GLU A 14 -0.96 -15.34 3.54
CA GLU A 14 0.41 -15.63 3.12
C GLU A 14 1.39 -15.03 4.15
N VAL A 15 2.60 -15.59 4.23
CA VAL A 15 3.72 -14.99 4.97
C VAL A 15 4.19 -13.72 4.23
N ALA A 16 3.58 -12.59 4.57
CA ALA A 16 3.83 -11.30 3.95
C ALA A 16 5.19 -10.69 4.34
N THR A 17 5.69 -11.00 5.53
CA THR A 17 6.97 -10.50 6.04
C THR A 17 7.75 -11.56 6.81
N THR A 18 9.07 -11.48 6.73
CA THR A 18 10.01 -12.27 7.55
C THR A 18 10.97 -11.30 8.23
N GLY A 19 11.06 -11.31 9.56
CA GLY A 19 11.88 -10.36 10.30
C GLY A 19 11.51 -8.87 10.10
N GLY A 20 10.25 -8.60 9.71
CA GLY A 20 9.79 -7.25 9.36
C GLY A 20 10.27 -6.75 8.00
N ILE A 21 10.72 -7.63 7.10
CA ILE A 21 11.03 -7.33 5.70
C ILE A 21 9.97 -8.02 4.84
N VAL A 22 9.45 -7.32 3.83
CA VAL A 22 8.47 -7.87 2.90
C VAL A 22 9.08 -9.05 2.13
N THR A 23 8.36 -10.17 2.11
CA THR A 23 8.75 -11.34 1.33
C THR A 23 8.58 -11.04 -0.16
N ALA A 24 9.67 -11.12 -0.93
CA ALA A 24 9.61 -10.89 -2.37
C ALA A 24 8.65 -11.87 -3.06
N GLY A 25 7.88 -11.38 -4.04
CA GLY A 25 6.88 -12.18 -4.73
C GLY A 25 5.56 -12.40 -3.97
N SER A 26 5.48 -12.02 -2.69
CA SER A 26 4.24 -12.13 -1.92
C SER A 26 3.15 -11.20 -2.45
N ARG A 27 1.89 -11.51 -2.10
CA ARG A 27 0.74 -10.63 -2.38
C ARG A 27 0.92 -9.23 -1.79
N THR A 28 1.56 -9.13 -0.63
CA THR A 28 1.88 -7.85 0.00
C THR A 28 2.93 -7.06 -0.80
N ALA A 29 3.96 -7.73 -1.34
CA ALA A 29 4.91 -7.09 -2.24
C ALA A 29 4.21 -6.52 -3.49
N ARG A 30 3.37 -7.35 -4.14
CA ARG A 30 2.60 -6.93 -5.31
C ARG A 30 1.68 -5.74 -5.02
N PHE A 31 1.04 -5.72 -3.84
CA PHE A 31 0.22 -4.60 -3.40
C PHE A 31 1.02 -3.30 -3.25
N ILE A 32 2.21 -3.37 -2.63
CA ILE A 32 3.12 -2.23 -2.47
C ILE A 32 3.60 -1.71 -3.83
N ASP A 33 3.90 -2.60 -4.77
CA ASP A 33 4.34 -2.24 -6.12
C ASP A 33 3.25 -1.48 -6.89
N LEU A 34 1.98 -1.92 -6.78
CA LEU A 34 0.85 -1.24 -7.39
C LEU A 34 0.66 0.18 -6.83
N LEU A 35 0.82 0.36 -5.52
CA LEU A 35 0.75 1.68 -4.90
C LEU A 35 1.95 2.57 -5.27
N SER A 36 3.14 1.99 -5.41
CA SER A 36 4.38 2.72 -5.72
C SER A 36 4.47 3.16 -7.18
N SER A 37 3.98 2.34 -8.10
CA SER A 37 3.93 2.63 -9.53
C SER A 37 2.93 3.74 -9.90
N GLY A 38 1.99 4.04 -8.99
CA GLY A 38 0.85 4.91 -9.28
C GLY A 38 -0.08 4.28 -10.32
N ALA A 39 0.01 2.96 -10.52
CA ALA A 39 -0.87 2.24 -11.40
C ALA A 39 -2.27 2.21 -10.79
N PRO A 40 -3.33 2.42 -11.60
CA PRO A 40 -4.68 2.25 -11.11
C PRO A 40 -4.85 0.82 -10.57
N PRO A 41 -5.61 0.63 -9.47
CA PRO A 41 -5.89 -0.69 -8.95
C PRO A 41 -6.49 -1.55 -10.07
N LEU A 42 -6.03 -2.79 -10.11
CA LEU A 42 -6.32 -3.83 -11.09
C LEU A 42 -7.85 -4.02 -11.28
N HIS A 43 -8.52 -3.16 -12.05
CA HIS A 43 -9.86 -3.34 -12.62
C HIS A 43 -10.29 -2.23 -13.61
N ASP A 44 -9.53 -1.13 -13.76
CA ASP A 44 -9.80 -0.09 -14.77
C ASP A 44 -8.82 -0.19 -15.95
N VAL A 45 -8.77 -1.33 -16.63
CA VAL A 45 -8.35 -1.34 -18.05
C VAL A 45 -9.63 -1.18 -18.86
N ARG A 46 -10.14 0.06 -18.91
CA ARG A 46 -10.95 0.46 -20.04
C ARG A 46 -10.00 1.13 -21.01
N ASP A 47 -9.75 0.43 -22.12
CA ASP A 47 -9.18 0.99 -23.35
C ASP A 47 -10.04 2.18 -23.81
N ASP A 48 -9.86 3.34 -23.21
CA ASP A 48 -10.52 4.55 -23.66
C ASP A 48 -9.46 5.62 -23.86
N VAL A 49 -9.23 5.91 -25.14
CA VAL A 49 -8.33 6.86 -25.79
C VAL A 49 -8.67 8.33 -25.42
N ARG A 50 -9.04 8.61 -24.17
CA ARG A 50 -9.51 9.94 -23.74
C ARG A 50 -9.23 10.28 -22.27
N ASP A 51 -8.02 10.02 -21.79
CA ASP A 51 -7.58 10.46 -20.45
C ASP A 51 -6.24 11.24 -20.47
N SER A 52 -5.95 11.98 -21.55
CA SER A 52 -4.72 12.80 -21.65
C SER A 52 -4.83 14.18 -20.97
N LEU A 53 -6.00 14.56 -20.44
CA LEU A 53 -6.26 15.91 -19.89
C LEU A 53 -6.46 15.96 -18.37
N VAL A 54 -6.51 14.82 -17.68
CA VAL A 54 -6.56 14.79 -16.22
C VAL A 54 -5.20 14.34 -15.70
N PRO A 55 -4.38 15.22 -15.09
CA PRO A 55 -3.17 14.78 -14.44
C PRO A 55 -3.57 13.83 -13.30
N ARG A 56 -3.38 12.52 -13.52
CA ARG A 56 -3.50 11.50 -12.48
C ARG A 56 -2.39 11.78 -11.48
N ARG A 57 -2.71 12.61 -10.47
CA ARG A 57 -1.80 12.93 -9.37
C ARG A 57 -1.35 11.60 -8.78
N LYS A 58 -0.07 11.25 -8.95
CA LYS A 58 0.51 10.05 -8.34
C LYS A 58 0.49 10.23 -6.83
N ILE A 59 -0.53 9.67 -6.18
CA ILE A 59 -0.66 9.71 -4.73
C ILE A 59 0.23 8.59 -4.19
N LYS A 60 1.33 8.95 -3.54
CA LYS A 60 2.13 8.01 -2.75
C LYS A 60 1.37 7.74 -1.46
N ILE A 61 0.76 6.56 -1.34
CA ILE A 61 0.09 6.13 -0.12
C ILE A 61 1.11 5.34 0.72
N PRO A 62 1.43 5.79 1.95
CA PRO A 62 2.27 5.03 2.88
C PRO A 62 1.66 3.66 3.17
N VAL A 63 2.50 2.62 3.10
CA VAL A 63 2.15 1.24 3.43
C VAL A 63 3.00 0.82 4.62
N TYR A 64 2.35 0.42 5.71
CA TYR A 64 3.04 -0.07 6.91
C TYR A 64 2.89 -1.59 7.01
N THR A 65 4.00 -2.28 7.20
CA THR A 65 4.01 -3.74 7.25
C THR A 65 3.94 -4.24 8.69
N PRO A 66 2.97 -5.11 9.05
CA PRO A 66 2.90 -5.66 10.39
C PRO A 66 4.14 -6.46 10.76
N ARG A 67 4.57 -6.31 12.02
CA ARG A 67 5.61 -7.13 12.64
C ARG A 67 4.99 -7.96 13.75
N SER A 68 5.12 -9.27 13.66
CA SER A 68 4.58 -10.18 14.68
C SER A 68 5.13 -9.82 16.07
N GLY A 69 4.22 -9.58 17.02
CA GLY A 69 4.55 -9.22 18.40
C GLY A 69 4.97 -7.77 18.64
N VAL A 70 4.93 -6.89 17.63
CA VAL A 70 5.22 -5.46 17.80
C VAL A 70 3.97 -4.64 17.55
N THR A 71 3.55 -3.88 18.56
CA THR A 71 2.46 -2.91 18.44
C THR A 71 2.94 -1.68 17.65
N MET A 72 2.17 -1.28 16.65
CA MET A 72 2.39 -0.02 15.92
C MET A 72 1.47 1.07 16.48
N GLU A 73 1.98 2.29 16.57
CA GLU A 73 1.22 3.46 17.03
C GLU A 73 1.15 4.52 15.93
N PHE A 74 0.00 5.17 15.78
CA PHE A 74 -0.23 6.17 14.73
C PHE A 74 -0.86 7.44 15.31
N ASP A 75 -0.51 8.58 14.72
CA ASP A 75 -1.16 9.85 15.02
C ASP A 75 -2.45 10.06 14.19
N SER A 76 -3.12 11.20 14.40
CA SER A 76 -4.33 11.60 13.68
C SER A 76 -4.13 11.83 12.17
N HIS A 77 -2.88 11.89 11.71
CA HIS A 77 -2.52 12.02 10.30
C HIS A 77 -2.17 10.68 9.65
N ALA A 78 -2.36 9.56 10.38
CA ALA A 78 -1.92 8.23 10.01
C ALA A 78 -0.39 8.12 9.83
N GLY A 79 0.36 9.04 10.46
CA GLY A 79 1.81 8.95 10.58
C GLY A 79 2.19 8.00 11.69
N CYS A 80 3.08 7.05 11.42
CA CYS A 80 3.53 6.13 12.44
C CYS A 80 4.45 6.80 13.46
N ARG A 81 4.14 6.61 14.75
CA ARG A 81 4.84 7.18 15.91
C ARG A 81 5.75 6.17 16.60
N ALA A 82 5.36 4.90 16.63
CA ALA A 82 6.15 3.82 17.24
C ALA A 82 5.87 2.47 16.56
N GLY A 83 6.82 1.54 16.64
CA GLY A 83 6.66 0.16 16.17
C GLY A 83 6.77 -0.05 14.65
N CYS A 84 6.85 1.01 13.85
CA CYS A 84 7.09 0.93 12.40
C CYS A 84 8.58 0.86 12.04
N ARG A 85 8.85 0.52 10.79
CA ARG A 85 10.18 0.51 10.16
C ARG A 85 10.12 1.22 8.83
#